data_AF-A0AAU5CEA0-F1
#
_entry.id   AF-A0AAU5CEA0-F1
#
_cell.length_a   1.000
_cell.length_b   1.000
_cell.length_c   1.000
_cell.angle_alpha   90.00
_cell.angle_beta   90.00
_cell.angle_gamma   90.00
#
_symmetry.space_group_name_H-M   'P 1'
#
loop_
_entity.id
_entity.type
_entity.pdbx_description
1 polymer ?
#
loop_
_entity_poly.entity_id
_entity_poly.type
_entity_poly.pdbx_seq_one_letter_code
_entity_poly.pdbx_strand_id
1 'polypeptide(L)'
;MAEIVAFVLVPALYLVALGAFLPFVPVIAALRGLALVMQVLAGYGRTLFGVVYRRTPEFQTLPPYRPQDEQVKAYRNYFFGPAFRDLRQLLTLARRSYATTVGDSFRAVTSRQFVAPTRHRALTMPYGVALYLGLCVGTVPALALICLLLGLHALVLALLTAGARFVAGALRTVDRAVLWMKRLRTGMLCPHCFERVPYPAYDCPSATCRRRHTDIRPGTYGVFRRRCECGGHMPTLLMLMGRNGRLQAHCVYPRCGKPMNTDAGHMPEVVIPLIGGQAAGKTQLMAAMLLSLEHAAANGGPAITLADEESDANYQVLREVLQMRGHTRATQRTLPRAHSFVLGRGLSQRLVHLFDTAGERFVDRDDTDALRYARAARTFVFVLDPMAVKAFWTRVEPAPGPLMDRTLGSTVDPEEVFARSVQAVAAMGAPLGRSRLAVAVSKMDLLTEHGLLPARLEDSAATRTWLRDVLGLHSLVRAMDLHFGEVRFFHTAAVTKEEAGVDASVTEFVAWCLRG
;
A
#
# COMPACT_ATOMS: atom_id res chain seq x y z
N MET A 1 41.17 36.14 89.96
CA MET A 1 39.69 36.18 89.92
C MET A 1 39.17 36.36 88.49
N ALA A 2 39.56 37.39 87.75
CA ALA A 2 39.09 37.61 86.36
C ALA A 2 39.41 36.46 85.39
N GLU A 3 40.60 35.85 85.50
CA GLU A 3 40.98 34.72 84.62
C GLU A 3 40.23 33.43 84.94
N ILE A 4 39.94 33.14 86.21
CA ILE A 4 39.19 31.94 86.62
C ILE A 4 37.72 32.06 86.21
N VAL A 5 37.14 33.26 86.32
CA VAL A 5 35.79 33.57 85.84
C VAL A 5 35.72 33.42 84.32
N ALA A 6 36.71 33.90 83.57
CA ALA A 6 36.75 33.70 82.13
C ALA A 6 36.91 32.22 81.73
N PHE A 7 37.71 31.44 82.47
CA PHE A 7 38.02 30.05 82.11
C PHE A 7 36.92 29.05 82.47
N VAL A 8 36.08 29.32 83.48
CA VAL A 8 35.00 28.42 83.92
C VAL A 8 33.63 28.92 83.48
N LEU A 9 33.38 30.22 83.56
CA LEU A 9 32.06 30.80 83.30
C LEU A 9 31.77 30.86 81.78
N VAL A 10 32.78 31.09 80.93
CA VAL A 10 32.61 31.10 79.47
C VAL A 10 32.27 29.70 78.92
N PRO A 11 32.98 28.60 79.28
CA PRO A 11 32.59 27.25 78.86
C PRO A 11 31.24 26.80 79.43
N ALA A 12 30.93 27.13 80.69
CA ALA A 12 29.65 26.80 81.29
C ALA A 12 28.48 27.51 80.58
N LEU A 13 28.63 28.81 80.29
CA LEU A 13 27.63 29.59 79.55
C LEU A 13 27.48 29.10 78.10
N TYR A 14 28.58 28.66 77.47
CA TYR A 14 28.55 28.01 76.16
C TYR A 14 27.81 26.66 76.17
N LEU A 15 28.01 25.83 77.19
CA LEU A 15 27.29 24.55 77.33
C LEU A 15 25.80 24.77 77.57
N VAL A 16 25.41 25.78 78.37
CA VAL A 16 24.00 26.16 78.54
C VAL A 16 23.40 26.65 77.22
N ALA A 17 24.11 27.50 76.48
CA ALA A 17 23.68 27.97 75.16
C ALA A 17 23.55 26.82 74.14
N LEU A 18 24.47 25.86 74.16
CA LEU A 18 24.42 24.67 73.32
C LEU A 18 23.23 23.76 73.69
N GLY A 19 22.97 23.59 74.99
CA GLY A 19 21.80 22.87 75.48
C GLY A 19 20.49 23.53 75.05
N ALA A 20 20.41 24.86 75.10
CA ALA A 20 19.28 25.63 74.60
C ALA A 20 19.13 25.54 73.07
N PHE A 21 20.22 25.33 72.32
CA PHE A 21 20.21 25.17 70.86
C PHE A 21 19.75 23.78 70.40
N LEU A 22 20.05 22.73 71.16
CA LEU A 22 19.73 21.32 70.83
C LEU A 22 18.29 21.07 70.35
N PRO A 23 17.22 21.61 71.00
CA PRO A 23 15.84 21.40 70.54
C PRO A 23 15.53 22.05 69.17
N PHE A 24 16.32 23.06 68.74
CA PHE A 24 16.15 23.73 67.45
C PHE A 24 16.87 23.00 66.30
N VAL A 25 17.84 22.13 66.60
CA VAL A 25 18.58 21.32 65.61
C VAL A 25 17.65 20.56 64.65
N PRO A 26 16.65 19.78 65.09
CA PRO A 26 15.78 19.05 64.17
C PRO A 26 14.99 19.99 63.25
N VAL A 27 14.56 21.16 63.74
CA VAL A 27 13.83 22.16 62.95
C VAL A 27 14.74 22.76 61.87
N ILE A 28 15.96 23.15 62.24
CA ILE A 28 16.96 23.69 61.30
C ILE A 28 17.32 22.65 60.23
N ALA A 29 17.55 21.41 60.64
CA ALA A 29 17.84 20.30 59.74
C ALA A 29 16.67 20.04 58.77
N ALA A 30 15.44 20.00 59.28
CA ALA A 30 14.24 19.80 58.46
C ALA A 30 14.04 20.93 57.44
N LEU A 31 14.14 22.20 57.86
CA LEU A 31 14.02 23.35 56.98
C LEU A 31 15.10 23.36 55.89
N ARG A 32 16.34 23.01 56.24
CA ARG A 32 17.42 22.94 55.24
C ARG A 32 17.24 21.78 54.28
N GLY A 33 16.81 20.62 54.76
CA GLY A 33 16.45 19.47 53.93
C GLY A 33 15.33 19.80 52.96
N LEU A 34 14.25 20.45 53.44
CA LEU A 34 13.15 20.92 52.60
C LEU A 34 13.63 21.93 51.54
N ALA A 35 14.48 22.88 51.92
CA ALA A 35 15.07 23.83 50.97
C ALA A 35 15.89 23.13 49.88
N LEU A 36 16.64 22.07 50.21
CA LEU A 36 17.37 21.27 49.23
C LEU A 36 16.41 20.56 48.26
N VAL A 37 15.36 19.92 48.78
CA VAL A 37 14.32 19.28 47.95
C VAL A 37 13.71 20.29 46.98
N MET A 38 13.35 21.49 47.45
CA MET A 38 12.77 22.54 46.61
C MET A 38 13.76 23.05 45.54
N GLN A 39 15.04 23.21 45.88
CA GLN A 39 16.08 23.60 44.92
C GLN A 39 16.26 22.55 43.82
N VAL A 40 16.25 21.28 44.20
CA VAL A 40 16.35 20.14 43.28
C VAL A 40 15.13 20.06 42.36
N LEU A 41 13.91 20.22 42.90
CA LEU A 41 12.67 20.27 42.13
C LEU A 41 12.65 21.44 41.14
N ALA A 42 13.05 22.64 41.58
CA ALA A 42 13.16 23.80 40.71
C ALA A 42 14.21 23.60 39.60
N GLY A 43 15.31 22.90 39.91
CA GLY A 43 16.30 22.45 38.92
C GLY A 43 15.69 21.52 37.88
N TYR A 44 14.99 20.47 38.32
CA TYR A 44 14.30 19.52 37.44
C TYR A 44 13.26 20.22 36.55
N GLY A 45 12.43 21.11 37.11
CA GLY A 45 11.44 21.87 36.36
C GLY A 45 12.07 22.74 35.27
N ARG A 46 13.20 23.41 35.56
CA ARG A 46 13.97 24.16 34.56
C ARG A 46 14.54 23.25 33.48
N THR A 47 15.07 22.08 33.83
CA THR A 47 15.57 21.12 32.84
C THR A 47 14.45 20.59 31.95
N LEU A 48 13.30 20.21 32.53
CA LEU A 48 12.14 19.73 31.78
C LEU A 48 11.63 20.79 30.80
N PHE A 49 11.43 22.02 31.27
CA PHE A 49 11.01 23.13 30.43
C PHE A 49 12.06 23.48 29.36
N GLY A 50 13.34 23.39 29.72
CA GLY A 50 14.48 23.58 28.83
C GLY A 50 14.51 22.57 27.68
N VAL A 51 14.36 21.28 27.99
CA VAL A 51 14.42 20.18 27.02
C VAL A 51 13.18 20.15 26.13
N VAL A 52 11.98 20.29 26.69
CA VAL A 52 10.72 20.12 25.94
C VAL A 52 10.36 21.37 25.14
N TYR A 53 10.45 22.55 25.78
CA TYR A 53 9.94 23.80 25.21
C TYR A 53 11.03 24.71 24.65
N ARG A 54 11.99 25.18 25.47
CA ARG A 54 12.99 26.18 25.03
C ARG A 54 13.98 25.64 24.00
N ARG A 55 14.39 24.38 24.11
CA ARG A 55 15.31 23.68 23.20
C ARG A 55 16.57 24.47 22.86
N THR A 56 17.14 25.21 23.82
CA THR A 56 18.40 25.96 23.62
C THR A 56 19.61 25.02 23.55
N PRO A 57 20.76 25.46 22.98
CA PRO A 57 21.96 24.62 22.85
C PRO A 57 22.43 24.02 24.18
N GLU A 58 22.24 24.74 25.29
CA GLU A 58 22.56 24.29 26.65
C GLU A 58 21.83 23.01 27.05
N PHE A 59 20.59 22.84 26.58
CA PHE A 59 19.79 21.66 26.89
C PHE A 59 19.98 20.56 25.85
N GLN A 60 20.38 20.86 24.61
CA GLN A 60 20.57 19.88 23.54
C GLN A 60 21.93 19.17 23.61
N THR A 61 22.04 18.14 24.44
CA THR A 61 23.28 17.35 24.57
C THR A 61 23.42 16.24 23.53
N LEU A 62 22.30 15.77 22.97
CA LEU A 62 22.27 14.73 21.93
C LEU A 62 21.92 15.36 20.58
N PRO A 63 22.54 14.94 19.47
CA PRO A 63 22.21 15.47 18.15
C PRO A 63 20.72 15.20 17.83
N PRO A 64 20.00 16.18 17.26
CA PRO A 64 18.61 15.98 16.86
C PRO A 64 18.53 15.04 15.65
N TYR A 65 17.43 14.30 15.52
CA TYR A 65 17.16 13.54 14.30
C TYR A 65 16.95 14.51 13.13
N ARG A 66 17.91 14.55 12.21
CA ARG A 66 17.79 15.33 10.97
C ARG A 66 17.32 14.41 9.85
N PRO A 67 16.40 14.86 8.99
CA PRO A 67 15.96 14.07 7.84
C PRO A 67 17.10 13.76 6.86
N GLN A 68 18.20 14.52 6.90
CA GLN A 68 19.41 14.35 6.08
C GLN A 68 20.19 13.09 6.43
N ASP A 69 20.18 12.69 7.70
CA ASP A 69 20.95 11.54 8.19
C ASP A 69 20.17 10.22 8.01
N GLU A 70 18.88 10.31 7.71
CA GLU A 70 18.01 9.17 7.49
C GLU A 70 18.11 8.63 6.06
N GLN A 71 17.94 7.32 5.90
CA GLN A 71 17.81 6.69 4.58
C GLN A 71 16.61 7.23 3.81
N VAL A 72 15.49 7.44 4.52
CA VAL A 72 14.31 8.07 3.93
C VAL A 72 14.26 9.51 4.39
N LYS A 73 14.47 10.45 3.45
CA LYS A 73 14.59 11.90 3.70
C LYS A 73 13.28 12.56 4.16
N ALA A 74 12.82 12.20 5.35
CA ALA A 74 11.60 12.66 5.97
C ALA A 74 11.78 12.78 7.48
N TYR A 75 10.99 13.65 8.11
CA TYR A 75 11.02 13.81 9.56
C TYR A 75 10.41 12.58 10.25
N ARG A 76 11.06 12.11 11.31
CA ARG A 76 10.49 11.08 12.20
C ARG A 76 9.34 11.69 13.00
N ASN A 77 8.29 10.90 13.19
CA ASN A 77 7.26 11.22 14.15
C ASN A 77 7.86 11.22 15.57
N TYR A 78 7.41 12.14 16.42
CA TYR A 78 7.98 12.36 17.76
C TYR A 78 8.04 11.07 18.59
N PHE A 79 6.95 10.29 18.58
CA PHE A 79 6.84 9.03 19.33
C PHE A 79 7.65 7.85 18.76
N PHE A 80 8.31 8.01 17.61
CA PHE A 80 9.08 6.96 16.94
C PHE A 80 10.60 7.21 16.96
N GLY A 81 11.08 8.01 17.92
CA GLY A 81 12.51 8.25 18.13
C GLY A 81 12.79 9.49 19.00
N PRO A 82 12.39 10.70 18.55
CA PRO A 82 12.67 11.94 19.26
C PRO A 82 12.25 11.93 20.75
N ALA A 83 11.09 11.37 21.10
CA ALA A 83 10.63 11.26 22.49
C ALA A 83 11.61 10.49 23.39
N PHE A 84 12.19 9.39 22.88
CA PHE A 84 13.14 8.59 23.64
C PHE A 84 14.50 9.29 23.78
N ARG A 85 14.89 10.06 22.75
CA ARG A 85 16.06 10.93 22.82
C ARG A 85 15.88 12.01 23.89
N ASP A 86 14.73 12.67 23.92
CA ASP A 86 14.42 13.72 24.89
C ASP A 86 14.38 13.15 26.32
N LEU A 87 13.84 11.94 26.50
CA LEU A 87 13.89 11.24 27.80
C LEU A 87 15.34 10.98 28.24
N ARG A 88 16.20 10.50 27.34
CA ARG A 88 17.63 10.27 27.64
C ARG A 88 18.35 11.56 28.00
N GLN A 89 18.08 12.63 27.25
CA GLN A 89 18.63 13.96 27.50
C GLN A 89 18.20 14.51 28.87
N LEU A 90 16.92 14.35 29.22
CA LEU A 90 16.38 14.69 30.53
C LEU A 90 17.06 13.90 31.65
N LEU A 91 17.30 12.61 31.46
CA LEU A 91 17.95 11.73 32.43
C LEU A 91 19.41 12.17 32.70
N THR A 92 20.16 12.46 31.63
CA THR A 92 21.55 12.95 31.74
C THR A 92 21.62 14.30 32.44
N LEU A 93 20.75 15.25 32.05
CA LEU A 93 20.75 16.59 32.62
C LEU A 93 20.21 16.63 34.05
N ALA A 94 19.17 15.85 34.37
CA ALA A 94 18.65 15.72 35.72
C ALA A 94 19.71 15.14 36.68
N ARG A 95 20.43 14.10 36.25
CA ARG A 95 21.56 13.54 37.03
C ARG A 95 22.64 14.59 37.28
N ARG A 96 23.04 15.34 36.25
CA ARG A 96 24.05 16.40 36.38
C ARG A 96 23.58 17.51 37.31
N SER A 97 22.35 18.01 37.11
CA SER A 97 21.75 19.06 37.94
C SER A 97 21.60 18.63 39.40
N TYR A 98 21.24 17.38 39.66
CA TYR A 98 21.16 16.84 41.02
C TYR A 98 22.55 16.83 41.68
N ALA A 99 23.55 16.26 41.01
CA ALA A 99 24.91 16.17 41.53
C ALA A 99 25.52 17.56 41.80
N THR A 100 25.32 18.54 40.91
CA THR A 100 25.81 19.91 41.11
C THR A 100 25.08 20.60 42.25
N THR A 101 23.73 20.53 42.30
CA THR A 101 22.94 21.22 43.33
C THR A 101 23.24 20.69 44.73
N VAL A 102 23.36 19.36 44.88
CA VAL A 102 23.74 18.73 46.14
C VAL A 102 25.18 19.11 46.49
N GLY A 103 26.13 18.94 45.56
CA GLY A 103 27.54 19.28 45.79
C GLY A 103 27.77 20.76 46.16
N ASP A 104 27.11 21.68 45.47
CA ASP A 104 27.16 23.12 45.75
C ASP A 104 26.53 23.45 47.09
N SER A 105 25.43 22.79 47.44
CA SER A 105 24.79 22.96 48.75
C SER A 105 25.70 22.51 49.90
N PHE A 106 26.38 21.37 49.75
CA PHE A 106 27.36 20.90 50.72
C PHE A 106 28.55 21.86 50.80
N ARG A 107 29.18 22.21 49.66
CA ARG A 107 30.30 23.17 49.60
C ARG A 107 29.97 24.54 50.18
N ALA A 108 28.76 25.04 49.96
CA ALA A 108 28.31 26.33 50.50
C ALA A 108 28.22 26.29 52.03
N VAL A 109 27.77 25.18 52.62
CA VAL A 109 27.77 25.00 54.08
C VAL A 109 29.20 24.83 54.60
N THR A 110 30.04 24.01 53.95
CA THR A 110 31.46 23.82 54.33
C THR A 110 32.22 25.14 54.35
N SER A 111 32.16 25.90 53.26
CA SER A 111 32.91 27.14 53.11
C SER A 111 32.46 28.22 54.10
N ARG A 112 31.14 28.39 54.29
CA ARG A 112 30.59 29.45 55.14
C ARG A 112 30.71 29.15 56.64
N GLN A 113 30.57 27.89 57.06
CA GLN A 113 30.47 27.55 58.48
C GLN A 113 31.78 26.97 59.06
N PHE A 114 32.60 26.31 58.23
CA PHE A 114 33.78 25.57 58.70
C PHE A 114 35.11 26.17 58.24
N VAL A 115 35.19 26.76 57.04
CA VAL A 115 36.46 27.19 56.43
C VAL A 115 36.70 28.71 56.51
N ALA A 116 35.67 29.54 56.40
CA ALA A 116 35.81 31.00 56.47
C ALA A 116 36.34 31.47 57.85
N PRO A 117 37.13 32.57 57.93
CA PRO A 117 37.65 33.10 59.18
C PRO A 117 36.52 33.75 59.99
N THR A 118 35.85 32.94 60.81
CA THR A 118 34.80 33.38 61.73
C THR A 118 35.43 33.64 63.11
N ARG A 119 35.28 34.87 63.62
CA ARG A 119 35.70 35.24 64.99
C ARG A 119 34.98 34.43 66.10
N HIS A 120 33.97 33.63 65.75
CA HIS A 120 33.12 32.87 66.66
C HIS A 120 32.92 31.40 66.24
N ARG A 121 34.01 30.67 65.97
CA ARG A 121 33.98 29.25 65.54
C ARG A 121 33.14 28.33 66.45
N ALA A 122 33.12 28.62 67.76
CA ALA A 122 32.35 27.85 68.73
C ALA A 122 30.83 27.91 68.47
N LEU A 123 30.31 29.03 67.96
CA LEU A 123 28.89 29.22 67.68
C LEU A 123 28.50 28.75 66.27
N THR A 124 29.40 28.85 65.30
CA THR A 124 29.11 28.48 63.89
C THR A 124 29.19 26.98 63.64
N MET A 125 30.04 26.25 64.36
CA MET A 125 30.18 24.79 64.26
C MET A 125 28.89 24.01 64.52
N PRO A 126 28.20 24.14 65.67
CA PRO A 126 26.97 23.38 65.96
C PRO A 126 25.85 23.70 64.97
N TYR A 127 25.75 24.95 64.52
CA TYR A 127 24.83 25.35 63.46
C TYR A 127 25.19 24.72 62.11
N GLY A 128 26.47 24.70 61.74
CA GLY A 128 26.96 24.04 60.54
C GLY A 128 26.68 22.53 60.51
N VAL A 129 26.83 21.86 61.65
CA VAL A 129 26.50 20.43 61.81
C VAL A 129 25.00 20.19 61.63
N ALA A 130 24.14 21.04 62.22
CA ALA A 130 22.69 20.97 62.03
C ALA A 130 22.29 21.13 60.55
N LEU A 131 22.94 22.04 59.82
CA LEU A 131 22.74 22.21 58.37
C LEU A 131 23.22 21.00 57.56
N TYR A 132 24.35 20.40 57.92
CA TYR A 132 24.86 19.17 57.30
C TYR A 132 23.90 18.00 57.49
N LEU A 133 23.39 17.82 58.71
CA LEU A 133 22.38 16.81 59.02
C LEU A 133 21.14 16.99 58.14
N GLY A 134 20.67 18.24 58.02
CA GLY A 134 19.55 18.58 57.15
C GLY A 134 19.80 18.27 55.68
N LEU A 135 21.02 18.54 55.17
CA LEU A 135 21.39 18.18 53.80
C LEU A 135 21.40 16.66 53.60
N CYS A 136 22.04 15.90 54.50
CA CYS A 136 22.07 14.44 54.43
C CYS A 136 20.66 13.84 54.41
N VAL A 137 19.81 14.27 55.35
CA VAL A 137 18.41 13.83 55.43
C VAL A 137 17.61 14.26 54.20
N GLY A 138 17.88 15.45 53.64
CA GLY A 138 17.21 15.96 52.45
C GLY A 138 17.61 15.30 51.13
N THR A 139 18.81 14.69 51.03
CA THR A 139 19.26 14.06 49.77
C THR A 139 18.41 12.87 49.35
N VAL A 140 18.06 12.00 50.30
CA VAL A 140 17.26 10.79 50.06
C VAL A 140 15.86 11.11 49.50
N PRO A 141 15.03 11.97 50.13
CA PRO A 141 13.73 12.33 49.58
C PRO A 141 13.85 13.12 48.27
N ALA A 142 14.87 13.98 48.11
CA ALA A 142 15.10 14.69 46.85
C ALA A 142 15.37 13.73 45.68
N LEU A 143 16.23 12.71 45.90
CA LEU A 143 16.52 11.69 44.91
C LEU A 143 15.28 10.84 44.59
N ALA A 144 14.57 10.37 45.63
CA ALA A 144 13.36 9.57 45.47
C ALA A 144 12.31 10.32 44.64
N LEU A 145 12.12 11.61 44.89
CA LEU A 145 11.15 12.44 44.18
C LEU A 145 11.54 12.67 42.71
N ILE A 146 12.83 12.93 42.40
CA ILE A 146 13.27 13.00 40.99
C ILE A 146 13.07 11.67 40.27
N CYS A 147 13.44 10.56 40.91
CA CYS A 147 13.27 9.23 40.32
C CYS A 147 11.80 8.95 40.03
N LEU A 148 10.89 9.31 40.94
CA LEU A 148 9.45 9.21 40.74
C LEU A 148 8.98 10.07 39.56
N LEU A 149 9.39 11.34 39.48
CA LEU A 149 9.01 12.25 38.39
C LEU A 149 9.53 11.77 37.03
N LEU A 150 10.79 11.31 36.96
CA LEU A 150 11.37 10.71 35.75
C LEU A 150 10.64 9.43 35.36
N GLY A 151 10.31 8.57 36.34
CA GLY A 151 9.55 7.35 36.13
C GLY A 151 8.15 7.64 35.57
N LEU A 152 7.44 8.61 36.15
CA LEU A 152 6.14 9.07 35.65
C LEU A 152 6.24 9.62 34.23
N HIS A 153 7.24 10.45 33.93
CA HIS A 153 7.46 10.98 32.60
C HIS A 153 7.76 9.86 31.58
N ALA A 154 8.61 8.90 31.95
CA ALA A 154 8.92 7.73 31.13
C ALA A 154 7.68 6.87 30.88
N LEU A 155 6.84 6.65 31.90
CA LEU A 155 5.58 5.92 31.78
C LEU A 155 4.61 6.62 30.82
N VAL A 156 4.40 7.93 30.97
CA VAL A 156 3.54 8.71 30.07
C VAL A 156 4.05 8.63 28.63
N LEU A 157 5.36 8.80 28.40
CA LEU A 157 5.94 8.66 27.07
C LEU A 157 5.78 7.24 26.51
N ALA A 158 5.94 6.21 27.34
CA ALA A 158 5.75 4.82 26.94
C ALA A 158 4.30 4.55 26.53
N LEU A 159 3.31 5.02 27.31
CA LEU A 159 1.89 4.90 27.00
C LEU A 159 1.53 5.65 25.71
N LEU A 160 1.95 6.90 25.55
CA LEU A 160 1.71 7.68 24.32
C LEU A 160 2.36 7.03 23.10
N THR A 161 3.56 6.48 23.27
CA THR A 161 4.28 5.80 22.20
C THR A 161 3.61 4.48 21.83
N ALA A 162 3.16 3.70 22.81
CA ALA A 162 2.39 2.49 22.60
C ALA A 162 1.06 2.81 21.89
N GLY A 163 0.35 3.85 22.33
CA GLY A 163 -0.86 4.35 21.69
C GLY A 163 -0.62 4.78 20.24
N ALA A 164 0.44 5.54 19.96
CA ALA A 164 0.79 5.94 18.60
C ALA A 164 1.12 4.74 17.69
N ARG A 165 1.80 3.70 18.23
CA ARG A 165 2.06 2.45 17.50
C ARG A 165 0.80 1.63 17.27
N PHE A 166 -0.08 1.57 18.26
CA PHE A 166 -1.37 0.91 18.16
C PHE A 166 -2.23 1.58 17.08
N VAL A 167 -2.37 2.91 17.09
CA VAL A 167 -3.08 3.67 16.07
C VAL A 167 -2.45 3.46 14.69
N ALA A 168 -1.12 3.54 14.55
CA ALA A 168 -0.47 3.26 13.27
C ALA A 168 -0.72 1.82 12.78
N GLY A 169 -0.73 0.84 13.69
CA GLY A 169 -1.06 -0.55 13.40
C GLY A 169 -2.50 -0.72 12.94
N ALA A 170 -3.46 -0.16 13.67
CA ALA A 170 -4.88 -0.17 13.34
C ALA A 170 -5.15 0.51 11.99
N LEU A 171 -4.51 1.62 11.71
CA LEU A 171 -4.61 2.30 10.42
C LEU A 171 -4.05 1.45 9.28
N ARG A 172 -2.94 0.73 9.50
CA ARG A 172 -2.40 -0.23 8.52
C ARG A 172 -3.32 -1.42 8.29
N THR A 173 -3.99 -1.93 9.33
CA THR A 173 -4.94 -3.04 9.16
C THR A 173 -6.18 -2.59 8.43
N VAL A 174 -6.68 -1.38 8.69
CA VAL A 174 -7.77 -0.77 7.91
C VAL A 174 -7.37 -0.60 6.45
N ASP A 175 -6.18 -0.04 6.15
CA ASP A 175 -5.70 0.12 4.77
C ASP A 175 -5.62 -1.23 4.04
N ARG A 176 -5.08 -2.26 4.70
CA ARG A 176 -5.06 -3.64 4.18
C ARG A 176 -6.45 -4.21 3.98
N ALA A 177 -7.37 -4.01 4.93
CA ALA A 177 -8.74 -4.49 4.84
C ALA A 177 -9.47 -3.84 3.66
N VAL A 178 -9.24 -2.56 3.39
CA VAL A 178 -9.85 -1.92 2.23
C VAL A 178 -9.22 -2.38 0.93
N LEU A 179 -7.89 -2.54 0.85
CA LEU A 179 -7.24 -3.18 -0.31
C LEU A 179 -7.78 -4.60 -0.54
N TRP A 180 -8.09 -5.32 0.53
CA TRP A 180 -8.70 -6.64 0.49
C TRP A 180 -10.13 -6.61 -0.07
N MET A 181 -10.97 -5.70 0.43
CA MET A 181 -12.34 -5.48 -0.05
C MET A 181 -12.37 -5.06 -1.53
N LYS A 182 -11.43 -4.21 -1.96
CA LYS A 182 -11.28 -3.76 -3.35
C LYS A 182 -10.64 -4.80 -4.27
N ARG A 183 -10.36 -6.02 -3.81
CA ARG A 183 -9.67 -7.09 -4.57
C ARG A 183 -8.28 -6.70 -5.08
N LEU A 184 -7.62 -5.74 -4.43
CA LEU A 184 -6.28 -5.25 -4.76
C LEU A 184 -5.16 -5.96 -3.99
N ARG A 185 -5.45 -7.07 -3.29
CA ARG A 185 -4.49 -7.81 -2.47
C ARG A 185 -3.22 -8.22 -3.21
N THR A 186 -3.37 -8.55 -4.50
CA THR A 186 -2.28 -9.06 -5.34
C THR A 186 -1.36 -7.94 -5.83
N GLY A 187 -1.62 -6.68 -5.47
CA GLY A 187 -0.89 -5.50 -5.92
C GLY A 187 -1.52 -4.84 -7.15
N MET A 188 -1.09 -3.61 -7.39
CA MET A 188 -1.49 -2.75 -8.50
C MET A 188 -0.67 -3.06 -9.75
N LEU A 189 -1.31 -3.15 -10.90
CA LEU A 189 -0.59 -3.38 -12.15
C LEU A 189 0.14 -2.09 -12.55
N CYS A 190 1.41 -2.20 -12.92
CA CYS A 190 2.14 -1.08 -13.50
C CYS A 190 1.93 -1.05 -15.02
N PRO A 191 1.51 0.08 -15.63
CA PRO A 191 1.27 0.17 -17.08
C PRO A 191 2.54 0.06 -17.94
N HIS A 192 3.73 0.06 -17.33
CA HIS A 192 4.99 0.02 -18.06
C HIS A 192 5.74 -1.31 -17.93
N CYS A 193 5.78 -1.89 -16.74
CA CYS A 193 6.44 -3.19 -16.52
C CYS A 193 5.47 -4.36 -16.37
N PHE A 194 4.16 -4.08 -16.21
CA PHE A 194 3.10 -5.09 -16.07
C PHE A 194 3.32 -6.10 -14.94
N GLU A 195 4.22 -5.79 -14.01
CA GLU A 195 4.36 -6.47 -12.74
C GLU A 195 3.40 -5.84 -11.72
N ARG A 196 2.87 -6.66 -10.82
CA ARG A 196 1.98 -6.20 -9.75
C ARG A 196 2.80 -5.62 -8.60
N VAL A 197 2.74 -4.30 -8.45
CA VAL A 197 3.39 -3.54 -7.40
C VAL A 197 2.56 -3.65 -6.11
N PRO A 198 3.08 -4.21 -5.00
CA PRO A 198 2.33 -4.36 -3.76
C PRO A 198 1.94 -3.02 -3.14
N TYR A 199 2.85 -2.04 -3.21
CA TYR A 199 2.65 -0.69 -2.72
C TYR A 199 3.58 0.26 -3.50
N PRO A 200 3.06 1.28 -4.20
CA PRO A 200 3.87 2.11 -5.07
C PRO A 200 4.66 3.15 -4.25
N ALA A 201 5.66 3.73 -4.88
CA ALA A 201 6.33 4.91 -4.35
C ALA A 201 5.55 6.17 -4.74
N TYR A 202 5.64 7.21 -3.92
CA TYR A 202 4.93 8.47 -4.17
C TYR A 202 5.89 9.64 -4.16
N ASP A 203 5.69 10.57 -5.07
CA ASP A 203 6.46 11.81 -5.09
C ASP A 203 5.88 12.83 -4.11
N CYS A 204 6.76 13.64 -3.52
CA CYS A 204 6.36 14.72 -2.62
C CYS A 204 5.46 15.74 -3.36
N PRO A 205 4.33 16.17 -2.78
CA PRO A 205 3.40 17.11 -3.43
C PRO A 205 3.97 18.52 -3.60
N SER A 206 5.06 18.84 -2.91
CA SER A 206 5.71 20.14 -3.07
C SER A 206 6.35 20.25 -4.46
N ALA A 207 5.95 21.29 -5.21
CA ALA A 207 6.42 21.56 -6.56
C ALA A 207 7.95 21.68 -6.66
N THR A 208 8.61 22.16 -5.60
CA THR A 208 10.06 22.38 -5.56
C THR A 208 10.87 21.12 -5.19
N CYS A 209 10.23 20.09 -4.65
CA CYS A 209 10.94 18.93 -4.10
C CYS A 209 10.77 17.67 -4.96
N ARG A 210 9.52 17.29 -5.26
CA ARG A 210 9.16 16.05 -5.98
C ARG A 210 9.96 14.79 -5.60
N ARG A 211 10.48 14.74 -4.36
CA ARG A 211 11.30 13.61 -3.91
C ARG A 211 10.43 12.37 -3.76
N ARG A 212 10.96 11.24 -4.21
CA ARG A 212 10.28 9.95 -4.14
C ARG A 212 10.38 9.35 -2.74
N HIS A 213 9.23 8.92 -2.22
CA HIS A 213 9.10 8.22 -0.96
C HIS A 213 8.53 6.82 -1.20
N THR A 214 9.34 5.81 -0.88
CA THR A 214 8.85 4.43 -0.76
C THR A 214 8.12 4.28 0.57
N ASP A 215 7.07 3.46 0.56
CA ASP A 215 6.26 3.10 1.73
C ASP A 215 5.85 4.31 2.61
N ILE A 216 4.81 5.03 2.19
CA ILE A 216 4.24 6.15 2.94
C ILE A 216 3.25 5.72 4.03
N ARG A 217 3.08 4.41 4.27
CA ARG A 217 2.09 3.90 5.24
C ARG A 217 2.33 4.42 6.66
N PRO A 218 1.28 4.48 7.52
CA PRO A 218 1.39 4.96 8.90
C PRO A 218 2.53 4.30 9.67
N GLY A 219 3.38 5.05 10.37
CA GLY A 219 4.51 4.49 11.11
C GLY A 219 5.56 5.53 11.52
N THR A 220 6.83 5.16 11.41
CA THR A 220 7.99 5.93 11.90
C THR A 220 8.03 7.38 11.41
N TYR A 221 7.66 7.60 10.14
CA TYR A 221 7.75 8.92 9.50
C TYR A 221 6.42 9.71 9.54
N GLY A 222 5.40 9.20 10.23
CA GLY A 222 4.09 9.84 10.36
C GLY A 222 2.97 8.85 10.59
N VAL A 223 1.99 9.16 11.46
CA VAL A 223 0.81 8.30 11.69
C VAL A 223 -0.27 8.61 10.65
N PHE A 224 -0.75 9.85 10.59
CA PHE A 224 -1.75 10.30 9.61
C PHE A 224 -1.16 11.06 8.43
N ARG A 225 -0.09 11.81 8.70
CA ARG A 225 0.64 12.59 7.70
C ARG A 225 2.13 12.42 7.93
N ARG A 226 2.86 12.26 6.84
CA ARG A 226 4.31 12.24 6.76
C ARG A 226 4.81 13.62 6.35
N ARG A 227 5.90 14.11 6.95
CA ARG A 227 6.54 15.37 6.59
C ARG A 227 7.86 15.10 5.86
N CYS A 228 7.96 15.50 4.61
CA CYS A 228 9.21 15.45 3.84
C CYS A 228 10.25 16.43 4.44
N GLU A 229 11.54 16.23 4.13
CA GLU A 229 12.59 17.20 4.43
C GLU A 229 12.27 18.62 3.94
N CYS A 230 11.63 18.76 2.76
CA CYS A 230 11.24 20.06 2.22
C CYS A 230 10.08 20.73 2.98
N GLY A 231 9.51 20.08 4.00
CA GLY A 231 8.36 20.57 4.75
C GLY A 231 7.00 20.15 4.20
N GLY A 232 6.94 19.62 2.97
CA GLY A 232 5.69 19.13 2.37
C GLY A 232 5.07 17.98 3.16
N HIS A 233 3.74 17.99 3.29
CA HIS A 233 2.97 16.96 3.99
C HIS A 233 2.34 15.98 3.00
N MET A 234 2.50 14.69 3.26
CA MET A 234 1.91 13.60 2.49
C MET A 234 0.93 12.81 3.38
N PRO A 235 -0.28 12.49 2.93
CA PRO A 235 -1.15 11.56 3.64
C PRO A 235 -0.49 10.17 3.69
N THR A 236 -0.65 9.45 4.80
CA THR A 236 -0.10 8.09 4.95
C THR A 236 -1.08 6.99 4.54
N LEU A 237 -2.37 7.33 4.48
CA LEU A 237 -3.47 6.43 4.20
C LEU A 237 -3.96 6.63 2.76
N LEU A 238 -3.98 5.54 1.98
CA LEU A 238 -4.46 5.56 0.60
C LEU A 238 -5.95 5.96 0.53
N MET A 239 -6.73 5.60 1.54
CA MET A 239 -8.15 5.97 1.66
C MET A 239 -8.38 7.47 1.83
N LEU A 240 -7.43 8.19 2.42
CA LEU A 240 -7.50 9.65 2.59
C LEU A 240 -6.96 10.41 1.37
N MET A 241 -6.44 9.71 0.36
CA MET A 241 -6.11 10.29 -0.94
C MET A 241 -7.42 10.42 -1.74
N GLY A 242 -8.18 11.48 -1.44
CA GLY A 242 -9.32 11.89 -2.27
C GLY A 242 -8.86 12.37 -3.65
N ARG A 243 -9.81 12.63 -4.57
CA ARG A 243 -9.52 13.06 -5.97
C ARG A 243 -8.53 14.24 -6.06
N ASN A 244 -8.60 15.20 -5.13
CA ASN A 244 -7.78 16.42 -5.14
C ASN A 244 -6.43 16.26 -4.40
N GLY A 245 -6.16 15.11 -3.78
CA GLY A 245 -4.95 14.82 -3.00
C GLY A 245 -4.13 13.65 -3.53
N ARG A 246 -4.36 13.28 -4.81
CA ARG A 246 -3.66 12.18 -5.48
C ARG A 246 -2.20 12.54 -5.69
N LEU A 247 -1.32 11.79 -5.05
CA LEU A 247 0.12 11.86 -5.32
C LEU A 247 0.43 11.00 -6.53
N GLN A 248 1.36 11.44 -7.36
CA GLN A 248 1.84 10.66 -8.48
C GLN A 248 2.49 9.37 -7.96
N ALA A 249 1.88 8.24 -8.30
CA ALA A 249 2.39 6.91 -7.98
C ALA A 249 3.50 6.52 -8.95
N HIS A 250 4.49 5.76 -8.46
CA HIS A 250 5.62 5.25 -9.23
C HIS A 250 5.86 3.78 -8.92
N CYS A 251 6.29 3.05 -9.95
CA CYS A 251 6.69 1.66 -9.79
C CYS A 251 7.96 1.55 -8.93
N VAL A 252 7.93 0.65 -7.93
CA VAL A 252 9.06 0.42 -7.01
C VAL A 252 10.13 -0.52 -7.58
N TYR A 253 9.82 -1.24 -8.67
CA TYR A 253 10.78 -2.15 -9.28
C TYR A 253 11.92 -1.37 -9.94
N PRO A 254 13.20 -1.70 -9.65
CA PRO A 254 14.36 -0.98 -10.18
C PRO A 254 14.43 -0.95 -11.72
N ARG A 255 13.89 -2.00 -12.36
CA ARG A 255 13.84 -2.13 -13.83
C ARG A 255 12.83 -1.17 -14.50
N CYS A 256 11.92 -0.58 -13.73
CA CYS A 256 10.85 0.27 -14.27
C CYS A 256 10.97 1.71 -13.76
N GLY A 257 10.69 1.97 -12.49
CA GLY A 257 10.75 3.33 -11.90
C GLY A 257 9.82 4.39 -12.50
N LYS A 258 9.06 4.06 -13.56
CA LYS A 258 8.17 4.95 -14.31
C LYS A 258 6.90 5.31 -13.53
N PRO A 259 6.26 6.46 -13.84
CA PRO A 259 4.99 6.84 -13.23
C PRO A 259 3.90 5.81 -13.53
N MET A 260 3.05 5.54 -12.57
CA MET A 260 1.84 4.74 -12.73
C MET A 260 0.66 5.67 -13.02
N ASN A 261 -0.46 5.13 -13.52
CA ASN A 261 -1.67 5.92 -13.68
C ASN A 261 -2.06 6.57 -12.34
N THR A 262 -2.58 7.79 -12.38
CA THR A 262 -3.08 8.51 -11.18
C THR A 262 -4.21 7.75 -10.46
N ASP A 263 -4.89 6.84 -11.16
CA ASP A 263 -5.89 5.92 -10.61
C ASP A 263 -5.32 4.59 -10.09
N ALA A 264 -4.01 4.35 -10.20
CA ALA A 264 -3.38 3.13 -9.71
C ALA A 264 -3.63 2.96 -8.21
N GLY A 265 -4.27 1.86 -7.83
CA GLY A 265 -4.63 1.55 -6.44
C GLY A 265 -6.05 1.94 -6.03
N HIS A 266 -6.84 2.50 -6.94
CA HIS A 266 -8.24 2.83 -6.67
C HIS A 266 -9.22 1.77 -7.16
N MET A 267 -8.93 1.11 -8.28
CA MET A 267 -9.74 0.04 -8.89
C MET A 267 -8.87 -1.13 -9.36
N PRO A 268 -9.34 -2.40 -9.22
CA PRO A 268 -8.65 -3.56 -9.77
C PRO A 268 -8.68 -3.56 -11.30
N GLU A 269 -7.55 -3.96 -11.89
CA GLU A 269 -7.38 -4.10 -13.34
C GLU A 269 -7.50 -5.57 -13.76
N VAL A 270 -8.25 -5.82 -14.84
CA VAL A 270 -8.46 -7.12 -15.47
C VAL A 270 -8.01 -7.05 -16.93
N VAL A 271 -7.17 -7.99 -17.35
CA VAL A 271 -6.62 -8.07 -18.71
C VAL A 271 -7.11 -9.37 -19.35
N ILE A 272 -7.80 -9.27 -20.49
CA ILE A 272 -8.36 -10.41 -21.22
C ILE A 272 -7.85 -10.38 -22.68
N PRO A 273 -6.83 -11.18 -23.01
CA PRO A 273 -6.38 -11.37 -24.39
C PRO A 273 -7.29 -12.35 -25.14
N LEU A 274 -7.66 -11.99 -26.38
CA LEU A 274 -8.37 -12.82 -27.34
C LEU A 274 -7.39 -13.41 -28.36
N ILE A 275 -7.29 -14.74 -28.39
CA ILE A 275 -6.39 -15.54 -29.23
C ILE A 275 -7.23 -16.29 -30.26
N GLY A 276 -6.72 -16.47 -31.48
CA GLY A 276 -7.43 -17.21 -32.54
C GLY A 276 -6.92 -16.88 -33.93
N GLY A 277 -7.32 -17.68 -34.91
CA GLY A 277 -6.89 -17.53 -36.31
C GLY A 277 -7.34 -16.21 -36.93
N GLN A 278 -6.72 -15.83 -38.04
CA GLN A 278 -7.22 -14.72 -38.86
C GLN A 278 -8.64 -15.06 -39.33
N ALA A 279 -9.57 -14.11 -39.30
CA ALA A 279 -10.99 -14.34 -39.60
C ALA A 279 -11.73 -15.36 -38.67
N ALA A 280 -11.15 -15.75 -37.54
CA ALA A 280 -11.84 -16.62 -36.57
C ALA A 280 -13.01 -15.93 -35.85
N GLY A 281 -13.17 -14.62 -35.97
CA GLY A 281 -14.27 -13.86 -35.35
C GLY A 281 -13.92 -13.14 -34.05
N LYS A 282 -12.62 -12.96 -33.72
CA LYS A 282 -12.18 -12.26 -32.48
C LYS A 282 -12.73 -10.84 -32.35
N THR A 283 -12.62 -10.04 -33.40
CA THR A 283 -13.10 -8.64 -33.39
C THR A 283 -14.61 -8.58 -33.22
N GLN A 284 -15.36 -9.47 -33.88
CA GLN A 284 -16.82 -9.58 -33.72
C GLN A 284 -17.20 -10.02 -32.30
N LEU A 285 -16.49 -11.00 -31.73
CA LEU A 285 -16.69 -11.42 -30.35
C LEU A 285 -16.40 -10.29 -29.36
N MET A 286 -15.28 -9.57 -29.52
CA MET A 286 -14.94 -8.42 -28.67
C MET A 286 -16.05 -7.35 -28.70
N ALA A 287 -16.55 -7.04 -29.89
CA ALA A 287 -17.65 -6.11 -30.08
C ALA A 287 -18.95 -6.58 -29.39
N ALA A 288 -19.28 -7.87 -29.54
CA ALA A 288 -20.44 -8.47 -28.88
C ALA A 288 -20.30 -8.47 -27.35
N MET A 289 -19.08 -8.66 -26.81
CA MET A 289 -18.81 -8.52 -25.38
C MET A 289 -19.11 -7.10 -24.89
N LEU A 290 -18.63 -6.08 -25.60
CA LEU A 290 -18.84 -4.68 -25.24
C LEU A 290 -20.34 -4.31 -25.28
N LEU A 291 -21.06 -4.70 -26.34
CA LEU A 291 -22.51 -4.49 -26.43
C LEU A 291 -23.29 -5.24 -25.34
N SER A 292 -22.92 -6.48 -25.02
CA SER A 292 -23.55 -7.26 -23.94
C SER A 292 -23.40 -6.53 -22.61
N LEU A 293 -22.22 -5.99 -22.34
CA LEU A 293 -21.99 -5.20 -21.14
C LEU A 293 -22.84 -3.92 -21.15
N GLU A 294 -22.93 -3.19 -22.27
CA GLU A 294 -23.75 -1.97 -22.35
C GLU A 294 -25.23 -2.26 -22.10
N HIS A 295 -25.74 -3.32 -22.73
CA HIS A 295 -27.12 -3.74 -22.54
C HIS A 295 -27.37 -4.16 -21.08
N ALA A 296 -26.42 -4.89 -20.48
CA ALA A 296 -26.46 -5.20 -19.05
C ALA A 296 -26.47 -3.92 -18.21
N ALA A 297 -25.65 -2.92 -18.53
CA ALA A 297 -25.62 -1.63 -17.83
C ALA A 297 -26.95 -0.86 -17.94
N ALA A 298 -27.58 -0.87 -19.12
CA ALA A 298 -28.89 -0.26 -19.35
C ALA A 298 -30.00 -0.95 -18.54
N ASN A 299 -29.90 -2.28 -18.37
CA ASN A 299 -30.86 -3.10 -17.62
C ASN A 299 -30.56 -3.19 -16.11
N GLY A 300 -29.81 -2.24 -15.54
CA GLY A 300 -29.52 -2.17 -14.10
C GLY A 300 -28.28 -2.97 -13.65
N GLY A 301 -27.53 -3.53 -14.59
CA GLY A 301 -26.22 -4.16 -14.37
C GLY A 301 -25.08 -3.14 -14.17
N PRO A 302 -23.82 -3.61 -14.15
CA PRO A 302 -22.67 -2.76 -13.86
C PRO A 302 -22.50 -1.67 -14.92
N ALA A 303 -22.45 -0.40 -14.51
CA ALA A 303 -22.28 0.71 -15.45
C ALA A 303 -20.93 0.64 -16.18
N ILE A 304 -20.92 1.08 -17.44
CA ILE A 304 -19.71 1.17 -18.25
C ILE A 304 -19.40 2.64 -18.48
N THR A 305 -18.15 2.99 -18.24
CA THR A 305 -17.60 4.27 -18.69
C THR A 305 -16.31 3.97 -19.44
N LEU A 306 -16.22 4.43 -20.69
CA LEU A 306 -15.01 4.32 -21.49
C LEU A 306 -13.87 5.09 -20.80
N ALA A 307 -12.66 4.53 -20.83
CA ALA A 307 -11.57 5.02 -20.00
C ALA A 307 -10.89 6.29 -20.55
N ASP A 308 -10.96 6.53 -21.86
CA ASP A 308 -10.35 7.65 -22.57
C ASP A 308 -11.10 7.97 -23.89
N GLU A 309 -10.83 9.15 -24.47
CA GLU A 309 -11.43 9.62 -25.74
C GLU A 309 -11.04 8.73 -26.93
N GLU A 310 -9.86 8.10 -26.87
CA GLU A 310 -9.40 7.15 -27.89
C GLU A 310 -10.27 5.88 -27.88
N SER A 311 -10.57 5.32 -26.71
CA SER A 311 -11.47 4.17 -26.57
C SER A 311 -12.89 4.49 -27.05
N ASP A 312 -13.36 5.74 -26.92
CA ASP A 312 -14.68 6.17 -27.42
C ASP A 312 -14.74 6.20 -28.95
N ALA A 313 -13.77 6.82 -29.61
CA ALA A 313 -13.68 6.81 -31.07
C ALA A 313 -13.59 5.38 -31.65
N ASN A 314 -12.81 4.52 -30.99
CA ASN A 314 -12.62 3.14 -31.41
C ASN A 314 -13.86 2.28 -31.19
N TYR A 315 -14.62 2.58 -30.13
CA TYR A 315 -15.85 1.90 -29.80
C TYR A 315 -16.96 2.21 -30.83
N GLN A 316 -17.04 3.46 -31.31
CA GLN A 316 -17.99 3.84 -32.38
C GLN A 316 -17.72 3.06 -33.68
N VAL A 317 -16.44 2.96 -34.09
CA VAL A 317 -16.03 2.16 -35.26
C VAL A 317 -16.41 0.68 -35.08
N LEU A 318 -16.27 0.15 -33.87
CA LEU A 318 -16.60 -1.25 -33.57
C LEU A 318 -18.11 -1.52 -33.61
N ARG A 319 -18.94 -0.57 -33.18
CA ARG A 319 -20.41 -0.62 -33.33
C ARG A 319 -20.84 -0.62 -34.79
N GLU A 320 -20.23 0.24 -35.62
CA GLU A 320 -20.51 0.29 -37.06
C GLU A 320 -20.19 -1.06 -37.74
N VAL A 321 -19.09 -1.71 -37.35
CA VAL A 321 -18.70 -3.04 -37.87
C VAL A 321 -19.70 -4.14 -37.51
N LEU A 322 -20.36 -4.07 -36.35
CA LEU A 322 -21.42 -5.01 -35.98
C LEU A 322 -22.76 -4.70 -36.65
N GLN A 323 -23.06 -3.42 -36.89
CA GLN A 323 -24.32 -2.98 -37.52
C GLN A 323 -24.34 -3.20 -39.03
N MET A 324 -23.17 -3.21 -39.68
CA MET A 324 -23.03 -3.67 -41.05
C MET A 324 -23.30 -5.19 -41.10
N ARG A 325 -24.56 -5.57 -41.37
CA ARG A 325 -24.93 -6.95 -41.72
C ARG A 325 -24.08 -7.41 -42.90
N GLY A 326 -23.03 -8.18 -42.60
CA GLY A 326 -22.13 -8.70 -43.60
C GLY A 326 -20.89 -9.24 -42.94
N HIS A 327 -20.67 -10.55 -43.10
CA HIS A 327 -19.45 -11.23 -42.68
C HIS A 327 -18.24 -10.45 -43.16
N THR A 328 -17.63 -9.70 -42.26
CA THR A 328 -16.54 -8.80 -42.59
C THR A 328 -15.35 -9.67 -43.00
N ARG A 329 -15.01 -9.62 -44.30
CA ARG A 329 -13.70 -10.07 -44.80
C ARG A 329 -12.62 -9.44 -43.93
N ALA A 330 -11.55 -10.21 -43.69
CA ALA A 330 -10.41 -9.86 -42.85
C ALA A 330 -10.17 -8.34 -42.82
N THR A 331 -10.34 -7.75 -41.63
CA THR A 331 -10.39 -6.31 -41.41
C THR A 331 -9.12 -5.63 -41.95
N GLN A 332 -9.22 -4.95 -43.09
CA GLN A 332 -8.10 -4.23 -43.73
C GLN A 332 -7.80 -2.88 -43.07
N ARG A 333 -8.61 -2.43 -42.10
CA ARG A 333 -8.33 -1.22 -41.31
C ARG A 333 -7.57 -1.61 -40.04
N THR A 334 -6.48 -0.90 -39.76
CA THR A 334 -5.72 -0.96 -38.51
C THR A 334 -6.61 -0.53 -37.35
N LEU A 335 -7.43 -1.45 -36.82
CA LEU A 335 -8.11 -1.23 -35.56
C LEU A 335 -7.06 -1.18 -34.42
N PRO A 336 -7.27 -0.32 -33.42
CA PRO A 336 -6.35 -0.12 -32.32
C PRO A 336 -6.23 -1.36 -31.43
N ARG A 337 -5.09 -1.41 -30.75
CA ARG A 337 -4.49 -2.61 -30.14
C ARG A 337 -5.19 -3.06 -28.84
N ALA A 338 -6.04 -2.22 -28.24
CA ALA A 338 -6.64 -2.45 -26.92
C ALA A 338 -7.88 -1.58 -26.70
N HIS A 339 -8.91 -2.12 -26.04
CA HIS A 339 -10.05 -1.34 -25.54
C HIS A 339 -10.09 -1.39 -24.02
N SER A 340 -10.13 -0.22 -23.38
CA SER A 340 -10.13 -0.08 -21.92
C SER A 340 -11.45 0.54 -21.46
N PHE A 341 -12.13 -0.11 -20.52
CA PHE A 341 -13.37 0.42 -19.95
C PHE A 341 -13.45 0.17 -18.45
N VAL A 342 -14.11 1.07 -17.74
CA VAL A 342 -14.40 0.92 -16.32
C VAL A 342 -15.78 0.29 -16.19
N LEU A 343 -15.86 -0.84 -15.49
CA LEU A 343 -17.06 -1.60 -15.23
C LEU A 343 -17.47 -1.48 -13.76
N GLY A 344 -18.72 -1.08 -13.49
CA GLY A 344 -19.31 -0.97 -12.15
C GLY A 344 -19.54 0.45 -11.65
N ARG A 345 -20.08 0.58 -10.44
CA ARG A 345 -20.34 1.87 -9.77
C ARG A 345 -19.76 1.89 -8.35
N GLY A 346 -19.20 3.02 -7.94
CA GLY A 346 -18.69 3.22 -6.57
C GLY A 346 -17.52 2.29 -6.22
N LEU A 347 -17.65 1.50 -5.15
CA LEU A 347 -16.56 0.66 -4.62
C LEU A 347 -16.31 -0.64 -5.41
N SER A 348 -17.18 -0.99 -6.35
CA SER A 348 -17.07 -2.21 -7.17
C SER A 348 -16.54 -1.98 -8.59
N GLN A 349 -16.03 -0.78 -8.87
CA GLN A 349 -15.44 -0.43 -10.16
C GLN A 349 -14.22 -1.30 -10.47
N ARG A 350 -14.10 -1.77 -11.71
CA ARG A 350 -12.93 -2.49 -12.24
C ARG A 350 -12.55 -1.90 -13.58
N LEU A 351 -11.25 -1.74 -13.83
CA LEU A 351 -10.76 -1.39 -15.15
C LEU A 351 -10.52 -2.69 -15.94
N VAL A 352 -11.18 -2.85 -17.08
CA VAL A 352 -11.07 -4.02 -17.94
C VAL A 352 -10.38 -3.61 -19.22
N HIS A 353 -9.39 -4.39 -19.62
CA HIS A 353 -8.67 -4.23 -20.87
C HIS A 353 -8.87 -5.47 -21.76
N LEU A 354 -9.51 -5.28 -22.91
CA LEU A 354 -9.68 -6.31 -23.94
C LEU A 354 -8.63 -6.11 -25.03
N PHE A 355 -7.94 -7.19 -25.41
CA PHE A 355 -6.88 -7.17 -26.42
C PHE A 355 -7.20 -8.16 -27.53
N ASP A 356 -7.33 -7.70 -28.77
CA ASP A 356 -7.36 -8.57 -29.94
C ASP A 356 -5.94 -8.92 -30.36
N THR A 357 -5.54 -10.17 -30.12
CA THR A 357 -4.23 -10.63 -30.52
C THR A 357 -4.37 -11.23 -31.92
N ALA A 358 -4.08 -10.44 -32.95
CA ALA A 358 -4.01 -10.97 -34.31
C ALA A 358 -3.01 -12.14 -34.30
N GLY A 359 -3.46 -13.37 -34.64
CA GLY A 359 -2.74 -14.62 -34.40
C GLY A 359 -1.41 -14.77 -35.16
N GLU A 360 -1.05 -13.76 -35.94
CA GLU A 360 0.14 -13.64 -36.77
C GLU A 360 1.16 -12.67 -36.15
N ARG A 361 0.74 -11.81 -35.21
CA ARG A 361 1.53 -10.66 -34.72
C ARG A 361 2.33 -10.93 -33.45
N PHE A 362 2.25 -12.13 -32.87
CA PHE A 362 3.15 -12.54 -31.78
C PHE A 362 4.55 -12.94 -32.25
N VAL A 363 4.76 -12.99 -33.56
CA VAL A 363 6.05 -13.37 -34.16
C VAL A 363 7.02 -12.18 -34.15
N ASP A 364 6.51 -10.94 -34.26
CA ASP A 364 7.36 -9.74 -34.22
C ASP A 364 7.68 -9.36 -32.77
N ARG A 365 8.96 -9.55 -32.42
CA ARG A 365 9.57 -9.16 -31.13
C ARG A 365 9.45 -7.67 -30.80
N ASP A 366 9.06 -6.84 -31.76
CA ASP A 366 8.96 -5.39 -31.62
C ASP A 366 7.62 -4.92 -31.01
N ASP A 367 6.56 -5.75 -30.99
CA ASP A 367 5.27 -5.38 -30.41
C ASP A 367 5.25 -5.55 -28.88
N THR A 368 5.98 -4.63 -28.24
CA THR A 368 6.34 -4.61 -26.82
C THR A 368 5.13 -4.60 -25.88
N ASP A 369 3.97 -4.14 -26.35
CA ASP A 369 2.75 -4.01 -25.55
C ASP A 369 1.97 -5.33 -25.47
N ALA A 370 1.70 -5.98 -26.61
CA ALA A 370 1.10 -7.32 -26.65
C ALA A 370 1.92 -8.33 -25.84
N LEU A 371 3.25 -8.17 -25.84
CA LEU A 371 4.17 -9.02 -25.09
C LEU A 371 3.99 -8.94 -23.56
N ARG A 372 3.51 -7.80 -23.05
CA ARG A 372 3.50 -7.52 -21.61
C ARG A 372 2.12 -7.69 -20.97
N TYR A 373 1.03 -7.50 -21.73
CA TYR A 373 -0.32 -7.82 -21.26
C TYR A 373 -0.53 -9.32 -21.00
N ALA A 374 0.13 -10.19 -21.78
CA ALA A 374 0.09 -11.64 -21.58
C ALA A 374 0.56 -12.06 -20.17
N ARG A 375 1.54 -11.36 -19.58
CA ARG A 375 2.02 -11.63 -18.20
C ARG A 375 0.99 -11.29 -17.13
N ALA A 376 0.19 -10.25 -17.36
CA ALA A 376 -0.79 -9.74 -16.42
C ALA A 376 -2.13 -10.50 -16.50
N ALA A 377 -2.41 -11.12 -17.64
CA ALA A 377 -3.63 -11.86 -17.91
C ALA A 377 -3.76 -13.09 -16.99
N ARG A 378 -4.98 -13.27 -16.45
CA ARG A 378 -5.39 -14.46 -15.66
C ARG A 378 -6.52 -15.23 -16.32
N THR A 379 -7.15 -14.63 -17.31
CA THR A 379 -8.21 -15.23 -18.11
C THR A 379 -7.88 -14.97 -19.57
N PHE A 380 -7.76 -16.04 -20.35
CA PHE A 380 -7.49 -16.02 -21.77
C PHE A 380 -8.76 -16.44 -22.51
N VAL A 381 -8.99 -15.85 -23.67
CA VAL A 381 -10.07 -16.24 -24.57
C VAL A 381 -9.43 -16.84 -25.82
N PHE A 382 -9.81 -18.07 -26.17
CA PHE A 382 -9.48 -18.68 -27.46
C PHE A 382 -10.72 -18.75 -28.33
N VAL A 383 -10.68 -18.10 -29.48
CA VAL A 383 -11.75 -18.09 -30.46
C VAL A 383 -11.49 -19.19 -31.48
N LEU A 384 -12.31 -20.23 -31.41
CA LEU A 384 -12.25 -21.41 -32.26
C LEU A 384 -13.30 -21.29 -33.36
N ASP A 385 -12.83 -21.28 -34.61
CA ASP A 385 -13.69 -21.33 -35.79
C ASP A 385 -13.81 -22.79 -36.28
N PRO A 386 -15.00 -23.42 -36.17
CA PRO A 386 -15.20 -24.79 -36.66
C PRO A 386 -14.93 -24.94 -38.16
N MET A 387 -15.14 -23.89 -38.95
CA MET A 387 -14.94 -23.91 -40.40
C MET A 387 -13.46 -23.99 -40.80
N ALA A 388 -12.54 -23.77 -39.87
CA ALA A 388 -11.10 -23.93 -40.11
C ALA A 388 -10.65 -25.40 -40.08
N VAL A 389 -11.48 -26.30 -39.54
CA VAL A 389 -11.17 -27.72 -39.38
C VAL A 389 -11.56 -28.48 -40.63
N LYS A 390 -10.63 -29.21 -41.26
CA LYS A 390 -10.93 -29.99 -42.48
C LYS A 390 -12.04 -31.02 -42.26
N ALA A 391 -12.02 -31.70 -41.10
CA ALA A 391 -13.00 -32.70 -40.72
C ALA A 391 -14.44 -32.14 -40.61
N PHE A 392 -14.59 -30.83 -40.39
CA PHE A 392 -15.89 -30.17 -40.45
C PHE A 392 -16.47 -30.28 -41.86
N TRP A 393 -15.73 -29.85 -42.88
CA TRP A 393 -16.19 -29.83 -44.26
C TRP A 393 -16.50 -31.21 -44.83
N THR A 394 -15.69 -32.22 -44.51
CA THR A 394 -15.93 -33.61 -44.92
C THR A 394 -17.27 -34.15 -44.42
N ARG A 395 -17.80 -33.61 -43.32
CA ARG A 395 -19.08 -34.03 -42.73
C ARG A 395 -20.26 -33.14 -43.13
N VAL A 396 -20.00 -31.94 -43.63
CA VAL A 396 -21.01 -30.98 -44.12
C VAL A 396 -21.37 -31.21 -45.58
N GLU A 397 -20.43 -31.72 -46.39
CA GLU A 397 -20.64 -32.06 -47.80
C GLU A 397 -21.82 -33.00 -48.15
N PRO A 398 -22.37 -33.85 -47.25
CA PRO A 398 -23.58 -34.62 -47.54
C PRO A 398 -24.91 -33.84 -47.41
N ALA A 399 -24.90 -32.61 -46.90
CA ALA A 399 -26.15 -31.88 -46.57
C ALA A 399 -26.78 -31.22 -47.82
N PRO A 400 -28.06 -31.50 -48.14
CA PRO A 400 -28.76 -30.85 -49.25
C PRO A 400 -29.18 -29.42 -48.83
N GLY A 401 -28.31 -28.45 -49.06
CA GLY A 401 -28.53 -27.04 -48.76
C GLY A 401 -27.63 -26.10 -49.58
N PRO A 402 -27.84 -24.78 -49.51
CA PRO A 402 -26.95 -23.81 -50.17
C PRO A 402 -25.52 -23.99 -49.65
N LEU A 403 -24.56 -24.03 -50.59
CA LEU A 403 -23.15 -24.20 -50.29
C LEU A 403 -22.65 -23.03 -49.42
N MET A 404 -22.22 -23.32 -48.20
CA MET A 404 -21.52 -22.34 -47.36
C MET A 404 -20.23 -21.87 -48.06
N ASP A 405 -20.00 -20.55 -48.04
CA ASP A 405 -18.77 -19.97 -48.58
C ASP A 405 -17.57 -20.35 -47.70
N ARG A 406 -16.68 -21.19 -48.25
CA ARG A 406 -15.44 -21.63 -47.57
C ARG A 406 -14.49 -20.48 -47.25
N THR A 407 -14.58 -19.36 -47.97
CA THR A 407 -13.72 -18.19 -47.75
C THR A 407 -14.07 -17.43 -46.46
N LEU A 408 -15.20 -17.77 -45.82
CA LEU A 408 -15.57 -17.25 -44.51
C LEU A 408 -14.75 -17.90 -43.38
N GLY A 409 -14.19 -19.09 -43.57
CA GLY A 409 -13.42 -19.81 -42.55
C GLY A 409 -12.00 -19.25 -42.35
N SER A 410 -11.46 -19.39 -41.14
CA SER A 410 -10.03 -19.19 -40.89
C SER A 410 -9.20 -20.16 -41.74
N THR A 411 -8.11 -19.67 -42.32
CA THR A 411 -7.25 -20.42 -43.25
C THR A 411 -6.28 -21.38 -42.55
N VAL A 412 -6.02 -21.15 -41.27
CA VAL A 412 -5.07 -21.91 -40.44
C VAL A 412 -5.81 -22.84 -39.50
N ASP A 413 -5.29 -24.06 -39.34
CA ASP A 413 -5.83 -25.05 -38.42
C ASP A 413 -5.82 -24.54 -36.96
N PRO A 414 -6.93 -24.66 -36.21
CA PRO A 414 -7.03 -24.19 -34.84
C PRO A 414 -5.98 -24.78 -33.89
N GLU A 415 -5.53 -26.02 -34.11
CA GLU A 415 -4.51 -26.66 -33.28
C GLU A 415 -3.16 -25.97 -33.44
N GLU A 416 -2.80 -25.63 -34.69
CA GLU A 416 -1.56 -24.91 -34.99
C GLU A 416 -1.58 -23.48 -34.43
N VAL A 417 -2.73 -22.79 -34.54
CA VAL A 417 -2.91 -21.45 -33.96
C VAL A 417 -2.76 -21.50 -32.45
N PHE A 418 -3.41 -22.47 -31.80
CA PHE A 418 -3.36 -22.61 -30.35
C PHE A 418 -1.94 -22.92 -29.87
N ALA A 419 -1.27 -23.90 -30.49
CA ALA A 419 0.09 -24.28 -30.12
C ALA A 419 1.06 -23.09 -30.24
N ARG A 420 1.03 -22.36 -31.35
CA ARG A 420 1.88 -21.16 -31.55
C ARG A 420 1.57 -20.06 -30.54
N SER A 421 0.29 -19.81 -30.27
CA SER A 421 -0.13 -18.76 -29.33
C SER A 421 0.25 -19.10 -27.89
N VAL A 422 0.06 -20.35 -27.47
CA VAL A 422 0.47 -20.84 -26.14
C VAL A 422 1.98 -20.77 -25.99
N GLN A 423 2.74 -21.19 -27.01
CA GLN A 423 4.20 -21.11 -26.98
C GLN A 423 4.67 -19.65 -26.87
N ALA A 424 4.09 -18.74 -27.64
CA ALA A 424 4.39 -17.31 -27.53
C ALA A 424 4.07 -16.79 -26.12
N VAL A 425 2.87 -17.05 -25.61
CA VAL A 425 2.41 -16.59 -24.29
C VAL A 425 3.23 -17.19 -23.14
N ALA A 426 3.65 -18.46 -23.26
CA ALA A 426 4.54 -19.11 -22.32
C ALA A 426 5.96 -18.52 -22.36
N ALA A 427 6.52 -18.26 -23.55
CA ALA A 427 7.82 -17.60 -23.72
C ALA A 427 7.82 -16.19 -23.12
N MET A 428 6.65 -15.53 -23.13
CA MET A 428 6.42 -14.26 -22.45
C MET A 428 6.32 -14.40 -20.92
N GLY A 429 6.28 -15.59 -20.34
CA GLY A 429 6.22 -15.80 -18.89
C GLY A 429 4.82 -15.59 -18.30
N ALA A 430 3.77 -15.77 -19.10
CA ALA A 430 2.41 -15.81 -18.58
C ALA A 430 2.19 -17.04 -17.68
N PRO A 431 1.46 -16.92 -16.56
CA PRO A 431 1.24 -18.01 -15.63
C PRO A 431 0.11 -18.93 -16.10
N LEU A 432 0.28 -19.61 -17.24
CA LEU A 432 -0.76 -20.41 -17.90
C LEU A 432 -1.45 -21.42 -16.97
N GLY A 433 -0.69 -22.21 -16.20
CA GLY A 433 -1.25 -23.21 -15.28
C GLY A 433 -2.03 -22.62 -14.08
N ARG A 434 -1.95 -21.31 -13.85
CA ARG A 434 -2.77 -20.57 -12.85
C ARG A 434 -3.79 -19.65 -13.53
N SER A 435 -3.96 -19.78 -14.85
CA SER A 435 -4.84 -18.98 -15.66
C SER A 435 -6.01 -19.83 -16.16
N ARG A 436 -7.09 -19.15 -16.49
CA ARG A 436 -8.34 -19.73 -16.97
C ARG A 436 -8.43 -19.52 -18.48
N LEU A 437 -8.99 -20.47 -19.21
CA LEU A 437 -9.20 -20.39 -20.65
C LEU A 437 -10.70 -20.50 -20.97
N ALA A 438 -11.27 -19.45 -21.56
CA ALA A 438 -12.56 -19.54 -22.22
C ALA A 438 -12.35 -19.90 -23.69
N VAL A 439 -12.94 -20.98 -24.15
CA VAL A 439 -12.96 -21.36 -25.56
C VAL A 439 -14.29 -20.92 -26.14
N ALA A 440 -14.27 -19.84 -26.91
CA ALA A 440 -15.43 -19.32 -27.63
C ALA A 440 -15.49 -19.99 -29.00
N VAL A 441 -16.44 -20.90 -29.20
CA VAL A 441 -16.73 -21.46 -30.52
C VAL A 441 -17.53 -20.41 -31.28
N SER A 442 -16.93 -19.86 -32.33
CA SER A 442 -17.50 -18.76 -33.11
C SER A 442 -18.38 -19.25 -34.26
N LYS A 443 -19.10 -18.30 -34.90
CA LYS A 443 -19.92 -18.51 -36.10
C LYS A 443 -21.05 -19.52 -35.93
N MET A 444 -21.47 -19.77 -34.69
CA MET A 444 -22.50 -20.74 -34.36
C MET A 444 -23.86 -20.42 -35.00
N ASP A 445 -24.13 -19.13 -35.23
CA ASP A 445 -25.26 -18.63 -36.03
C ASP A 445 -25.28 -19.24 -37.43
N LEU A 446 -24.16 -19.18 -38.16
CA LEU A 446 -24.04 -19.76 -39.50
C LEU A 446 -24.26 -21.28 -39.48
N LEU A 447 -23.68 -21.96 -38.49
CA LEU A 447 -23.85 -23.41 -38.32
C LEU A 447 -25.31 -23.79 -38.02
N THR A 448 -26.01 -22.97 -37.23
CA THR A 448 -27.42 -23.17 -36.87
C THR A 448 -28.31 -23.00 -38.10
N GLU A 449 -28.08 -21.94 -38.88
CA GLU A 449 -28.85 -21.63 -40.10
C GLU A 449 -28.81 -22.74 -41.13
N HIS A 450 -27.70 -23.48 -41.21
CA HIS A 450 -27.54 -24.58 -42.15
C HIS A 450 -27.85 -25.95 -41.53
N GLY A 451 -28.39 -25.99 -40.30
CA GLY A 451 -28.78 -27.24 -39.63
C GLY A 451 -27.60 -28.16 -39.28
N LEU A 452 -26.39 -27.62 -39.18
CA LEU A 452 -25.14 -28.37 -39.00
C LEU A 452 -24.76 -28.57 -37.52
N LEU A 453 -25.62 -28.13 -36.60
CA LEU A 453 -25.39 -28.27 -35.16
C LEU A 453 -26.06 -29.51 -34.56
N PRO A 454 -25.38 -30.21 -33.64
CA PRO A 454 -26.02 -31.16 -32.75
C PRO A 454 -27.12 -30.48 -31.91
N ALA A 455 -28.27 -31.16 -31.74
CA ALA A 455 -29.46 -30.63 -31.07
C ALA A 455 -29.32 -30.27 -29.56
N ARG A 456 -28.15 -30.52 -28.94
CA ARG A 456 -27.87 -30.24 -27.51
C ARG A 456 -26.43 -29.78 -27.29
N LEU A 457 -26.14 -28.55 -27.70
CA LEU A 457 -24.90 -27.85 -27.40
C LEU A 457 -25.15 -26.73 -26.37
N GLU A 458 -25.82 -27.07 -25.27
CA GLU A 458 -26.15 -26.08 -24.22
C GLU A 458 -25.05 -26.02 -23.14
N ASP A 459 -24.39 -27.15 -22.88
CA ASP A 459 -23.39 -27.27 -21.81
C ASP A 459 -21.95 -27.36 -22.33
N SER A 460 -21.01 -26.76 -21.58
CA SER A 460 -19.57 -26.81 -21.87
C SER A 460 -19.02 -28.24 -22.04
N ALA A 461 -19.61 -29.24 -21.36
CA ALA A 461 -19.21 -30.64 -21.48
C ALA A 461 -19.65 -31.26 -22.81
N ALA A 462 -20.82 -30.86 -23.31
CA ALA A 462 -21.33 -31.28 -24.61
C ALA A 462 -20.49 -30.65 -25.73
N THR A 463 -20.15 -29.36 -25.63
CA THR A 463 -19.24 -28.69 -26.57
C THR A 463 -17.88 -29.38 -26.64
N ARG A 464 -17.32 -29.72 -25.48
CA ARG A 464 -16.03 -30.40 -25.37
C ARG A 464 -16.05 -31.76 -26.06
N THR A 465 -17.11 -32.54 -25.81
CA THR A 465 -17.32 -33.85 -26.44
C THR A 465 -17.48 -33.72 -27.95
N TRP A 466 -18.21 -32.70 -28.43
CA TRP A 466 -18.38 -32.44 -29.86
C TRP A 466 -17.05 -32.04 -30.54
N LEU A 467 -16.30 -31.09 -29.97
CA LEU A 467 -14.99 -30.70 -30.50
C LEU A 467 -14.03 -31.88 -30.59
N ARG A 468 -14.02 -32.71 -29.54
CA ARG A 468 -13.18 -33.90 -29.44
C ARG A 468 -13.62 -34.97 -30.44
N ASP A 469 -14.81 -35.52 -30.26
CA ASP A 469 -15.24 -36.76 -30.92
C ASP A 469 -15.84 -36.53 -32.31
N VAL A 470 -16.40 -35.34 -32.56
CA VAL A 470 -17.04 -34.99 -33.83
C VAL A 470 -16.10 -34.19 -34.73
N LEU A 471 -15.39 -33.19 -34.20
CA LEU A 471 -14.44 -32.41 -35.03
C LEU A 471 -13.02 -32.97 -35.03
N GLY A 472 -12.74 -34.03 -34.25
CA GLY A 472 -11.44 -34.71 -34.23
C GLY A 472 -10.33 -33.92 -33.54
N LEU A 473 -10.69 -32.91 -32.73
CA LEU A 473 -9.72 -32.02 -32.07
C LEU A 473 -9.26 -32.57 -30.71
N HIS A 474 -9.04 -33.88 -30.60
CA HIS A 474 -8.65 -34.55 -29.35
C HIS A 474 -7.36 -33.96 -28.76
N SER A 475 -6.35 -33.77 -29.60
CA SER A 475 -5.04 -33.24 -29.21
C SER A 475 -5.15 -31.80 -28.71
N LEU A 476 -5.91 -30.96 -29.41
CA LEU A 476 -6.15 -29.57 -29.03
C LEU A 476 -6.84 -29.46 -27.67
N VAL A 477 -7.96 -30.17 -27.45
CA VAL A 477 -8.68 -30.13 -26.17
C VAL A 477 -7.77 -30.60 -25.03
N ARG A 478 -7.00 -31.68 -25.24
CA ARG A 478 -6.05 -32.18 -24.25
C ARG A 478 -4.93 -31.17 -23.95
N ALA A 479 -4.42 -30.48 -24.97
CA ALA A 479 -3.41 -29.44 -24.79
C ALA A 479 -3.95 -28.26 -23.98
N MET A 480 -5.21 -27.86 -24.20
CA MET A 480 -5.87 -26.82 -23.41
C MET A 480 -5.91 -27.18 -21.92
N ASP A 481 -6.34 -28.40 -21.60
CA ASP A 481 -6.43 -28.89 -20.22
C ASP A 481 -5.06 -29.05 -19.55
N LEU A 482 -4.02 -29.34 -20.33
CA LEU A 482 -2.65 -29.49 -19.83
C LEU A 482 -2.02 -28.13 -19.46
N HIS A 483 -2.28 -27.10 -20.28
CA HIS A 483 -1.63 -25.79 -20.12
C HIS A 483 -2.35 -24.85 -19.16
N PHE A 484 -3.67 -24.96 -19.02
CA PHE A 484 -4.50 -24.05 -18.23
C PHE A 484 -5.10 -24.73 -17.00
N GLY A 485 -5.30 -23.97 -15.92
CA GLY A 485 -5.84 -24.50 -14.67
C GLY A 485 -7.36 -24.73 -14.68
N GLU A 486 -8.08 -23.99 -15.53
CA GLU A 486 -9.53 -24.12 -15.73
C GLU A 486 -9.83 -23.84 -17.21
N VAL A 487 -10.52 -24.75 -17.89
CA VAL A 487 -10.95 -24.59 -19.28
C VAL A 487 -12.47 -24.70 -19.34
N ARG A 488 -13.12 -23.74 -20.01
CA ARG A 488 -14.57 -23.77 -20.23
C ARG A 488 -14.90 -23.42 -21.68
N PHE A 489 -15.81 -24.17 -22.26
CA PHE A 489 -16.25 -24.02 -23.65
C PHE A 489 -17.58 -23.27 -23.69
N PHE A 490 -17.71 -22.35 -24.64
CA PHE A 490 -18.87 -21.50 -24.85
C PHE A 490 -19.26 -21.49 -26.31
N HIS A 491 -20.57 -21.42 -26.55
CA HIS A 491 -21.13 -21.18 -27.88
C HIS A 491 -21.34 -19.69 -28.03
N THR A 492 -20.78 -19.08 -29.07
CA THR A 492 -20.92 -17.64 -29.31
C THR A 492 -21.48 -17.41 -30.69
N ALA A 493 -22.72 -16.90 -30.75
CA ALA A 493 -23.30 -16.27 -31.92
C ALA A 493 -23.15 -14.76 -31.75
N ALA A 494 -22.44 -14.09 -32.67
CA ALA A 494 -22.09 -12.68 -32.49
C ALA A 494 -23.27 -11.73 -32.70
N VAL A 495 -24.35 -12.15 -33.38
CA VAL A 495 -25.51 -11.32 -33.74
C VAL A 495 -26.80 -12.15 -33.71
N THR A 496 -27.87 -11.63 -33.10
CA THR A 496 -29.23 -12.22 -33.19
C THR A 496 -30.06 -11.50 -34.26
N LYS A 497 -31.03 -12.22 -34.88
CA LYS A 497 -31.72 -11.77 -36.10
C LYS A 497 -32.76 -10.66 -35.91
N GLU A 498 -33.36 -10.52 -34.73
CA GLU A 498 -34.65 -9.81 -34.61
C GLU A 498 -34.57 -8.39 -34.09
N GLU A 499 -33.59 -8.03 -33.26
CA GLU A 499 -33.27 -6.65 -32.90
C GLU A 499 -31.76 -6.62 -32.63
N ALA A 500 -31.11 -5.46 -32.57
CA ALA A 500 -29.66 -5.35 -32.34
C ALA A 500 -29.24 -5.75 -30.90
N GLY A 501 -29.71 -6.90 -30.44
CA GLY A 501 -29.46 -7.50 -29.14
C GLY A 501 -28.42 -8.61 -29.23
N VAL A 502 -27.66 -8.75 -28.16
CA VAL A 502 -26.61 -9.76 -28.04
C VAL A 502 -27.22 -11.07 -27.52
N ASP A 503 -26.81 -12.20 -28.09
CA ASP A 503 -27.26 -13.53 -27.67
C ASP A 503 -26.98 -13.77 -26.17
N ALA A 504 -27.88 -14.49 -25.48
CA ALA A 504 -27.73 -14.84 -24.08
C ALA A 504 -26.42 -15.60 -23.79
N SER A 505 -25.92 -16.36 -24.77
CA SER A 505 -24.69 -17.13 -24.68
C SER A 505 -23.44 -16.26 -24.51
N VAL A 506 -23.41 -15.08 -25.15
CA VAL A 506 -22.33 -14.10 -25.02
C VAL A 506 -22.35 -13.46 -23.64
N THR A 507 -23.53 -13.24 -23.07
CA THR A 507 -23.68 -12.69 -21.72
C THR A 507 -23.12 -13.65 -20.66
N GLU A 508 -23.38 -14.95 -20.77
CA GLU A 508 -22.79 -15.95 -19.88
C GLU A 508 -21.26 -16.03 -20.03
N PHE A 509 -20.78 -16.00 -21.27
CA PHE A 509 -19.35 -15.98 -21.60
C PHE A 509 -18.64 -14.78 -20.97
N VAL A 510 -19.18 -13.57 -21.15
CA VAL A 510 -18.65 -12.33 -20.57
C VAL A 510 -18.62 -12.40 -19.05
N ALA A 511 -19.72 -12.85 -18.43
CA ALA A 511 -19.80 -13.00 -16.97
C ALA A 511 -18.75 -13.97 -16.43
N TRP A 512 -18.48 -15.09 -17.13
CA TRP A 512 -17.41 -16.02 -16.74
C TRP A 512 -16.02 -15.41 -16.88
N CYS A 513 -15.77 -14.66 -17.96
CA CYS A 513 -14.48 -14.01 -18.20
C CYS A 513 -14.15 -12.96 -17.12
N LEU A 514 -15.15 -12.20 -16.66
CA LEU A 514 -14.98 -11.12 -15.69
C LEU A 514 -14.99 -11.56 -14.21
N ARG A 515 -15.31 -12.83 -13.93
CA ARG A 515 -15.25 -13.40 -12.57
C ARG A 515 -13.83 -13.59 -12.03
N GLY A 516 -12.84 -13.67 -12.93
CA GLY A 516 -11.43 -13.99 -12.65
C GLY A 516 -10.67 -12.94 -11.84
#